data_AF-R7PUW4-F1
#
_entry.id   AF-R7PUW4-F1
#
_cell.length_a   1.000
_cell.length_b   1.000
_cell.length_c   1.000
_cell.angle_alpha   90.00
_cell.angle_beta   90.00
_cell.angle_gamma   90.00
#
_symmetry.space_group_name_H-M   'P 1'
#
loop_
_entity.id
_entity.type
_entity.pdbx_description
1 polymer ?
#
loop_
_entity_poly.entity_id
_entity_poly.type
_entity_poly.pdbx_seq_one_letter_code
_entity_poly.pdbx_strand_id
1 'polypeptide(L)'
;MKVRSFKSAGHIWCSHEMINDTLGLGRIGRYPMFRSHMLRKFHASALYNDGMSIDKVNDLQGKAKNKTDAAYFMTNPDDLKYEYIQHLPAVTVNTDVEKLSVKSPQFIQMEKENEALKSEVDDMRGELEEMRGLKKELLGIINRVSEES
;
A
#
# COMPACT_ATOMS: atom_id res chain seq x y z
N MET A 1 4.51 14.74 -39.96
CA MET A 1 4.08 14.18 -38.65
C MET A 1 2.57 14.03 -38.66
N LYS A 2 2.04 12.81 -38.61
CA LYS A 2 0.59 12.55 -38.67
C LYS A 2 0.11 12.25 -37.25
N VAL A 3 -0.60 13.20 -36.64
CA VAL A 3 -1.15 13.07 -35.29
C VAL A 3 -2.23 11.98 -35.33
N ARG A 4 -1.98 10.85 -34.66
CA ARG A 4 -2.94 9.74 -34.58
C ARG A 4 -4.01 10.08 -33.55
N SER A 5 -5.27 10.09 -33.99
CA SER A 5 -6.46 10.27 -33.16
C SER A 5 -6.47 9.26 -31.99
N PHE A 6 -6.67 9.81 -30.79
CA PHE A 6 -6.61 9.10 -29.52
C PHE A 6 -7.94 8.38 -29.25
N LYS A 7 -8.03 7.10 -29.63
CA LYS A 7 -9.13 6.21 -29.20
C LYS A 7 -8.69 5.46 -27.95
N SER A 8 -9.41 5.62 -26.85
CA SER A 8 -9.05 5.14 -25.50
C SER A 8 -8.74 3.64 -25.41
N ALA A 9 -9.41 2.79 -26.20
CA ALA A 9 -9.14 1.34 -26.25
C ALA A 9 -7.78 0.98 -26.89
N GLY A 10 -7.19 1.90 -27.69
CA GLY A 10 -5.89 1.70 -28.32
C GLY A 10 -4.71 2.05 -27.43
N HIS A 11 -4.91 2.78 -26.33
CA HIS A 11 -3.79 3.37 -25.58
C HIS A 11 -2.97 2.32 -24.83
N ILE A 12 -3.64 1.37 -24.17
CA ILE A 12 -2.99 0.25 -23.47
C ILE A 12 -2.29 -0.65 -24.49
N TRP A 13 -2.93 -0.96 -25.62
CA TRP A 13 -2.35 -1.77 -26.68
C TRP A 13 -1.09 -1.13 -27.27
N CYS A 14 -1.15 0.16 -27.63
CA CYS A 14 0.00 0.91 -28.12
C CYS A 14 1.14 0.93 -27.09
N SER A 15 0.84 1.07 -25.80
CA SER A 15 1.86 1.02 -24.74
C SER A 15 2.56 -0.35 -24.68
N HIS A 16 1.82 -1.45 -24.79
CA HIS A 16 2.43 -2.79 -24.82
C HIS A 16 3.29 -2.99 -26.08
N GLU A 17 2.84 -2.51 -27.24
CA GLU A 17 3.65 -2.55 -28.47
C GLU A 17 4.93 -1.73 -28.34
N MET A 18 4.86 -0.52 -27.79
CA MET A 18 6.03 0.31 -27.53
C MET A 18 7.02 -0.40 -26.61
N ILE A 19 6.55 -0.97 -25.50
CA ILE A 19 7.40 -1.72 -24.56
C ILE A 19 8.04 -2.94 -25.26
N ASN A 20 7.25 -3.69 -26.04
CA ASN A 20 7.75 -4.84 -26.80
C ASN A 20 8.89 -4.45 -27.75
N ASP A 21 8.74 -3.32 -28.43
CA ASP A 21 9.70 -2.81 -29.40
C ASP A 21 10.95 -2.24 -28.69
N THR A 22 10.78 -1.53 -27.57
CA THR A 22 11.91 -1.06 -26.73
C THR A 22 12.73 -2.22 -26.17
N LEU A 23 12.08 -3.31 -25.76
CA LEU A 23 12.76 -4.50 -25.22
C LEU A 23 13.24 -5.47 -26.31
N GLY A 24 12.95 -5.21 -27.59
CA GLY A 24 13.41 -6.06 -28.70
C GLY A 24 12.87 -7.50 -28.67
N LEU A 25 11.72 -7.75 -28.03
CA LEU A 25 11.21 -9.11 -27.77
C LEU A 25 10.68 -9.81 -29.02
N GLY A 26 10.50 -9.08 -30.13
CA GLY A 26 10.03 -9.63 -31.39
C GLY A 26 8.53 -9.96 -31.38
N ARG A 27 8.11 -10.82 -32.32
CA ARG A 27 6.71 -11.19 -32.55
C ARG A 27 6.59 -12.70 -32.72
N ILE A 28 5.49 -13.26 -32.19
CA ILE A 28 5.10 -14.65 -32.47
C ILE A 28 3.88 -14.60 -33.41
N GLY A 29 4.10 -15.03 -34.66
CA GLY A 29 3.11 -14.93 -35.72
C GLY A 29 2.67 -13.48 -35.96
N ARG A 30 1.37 -13.21 -35.89
CA ARG A 30 0.81 -11.88 -36.15
C ARG A 30 0.93 -10.91 -34.97
N TYR A 31 1.33 -11.36 -33.80
CA TYR A 31 1.15 -10.59 -32.57
C TYR A 31 2.46 -10.33 -31.79
N PRO A 32 2.57 -9.18 -31.09
CA PRO A 32 3.71 -8.86 -30.22
C PRO A 32 3.94 -9.93 -29.15
N MET A 33 5.17 -10.12 -28.70
CA MET A 33 5.45 -11.02 -27.57
C MET A 33 4.88 -10.46 -26.27
N PHE A 34 5.10 -9.18 -25.99
CA PHE A 34 4.59 -8.50 -24.80
C PHE A 34 3.14 -8.04 -25.00
N ARG A 35 2.21 -8.62 -24.23
CA ARG A 35 0.77 -8.35 -24.26
C ARG A 35 0.14 -8.52 -22.88
N SER A 36 -0.99 -7.88 -22.64
CA SER A 36 -1.80 -8.06 -21.42
C SER A 36 -2.11 -9.52 -21.12
N HIS A 37 -2.37 -10.34 -22.14
CA HIS A 37 -2.60 -11.78 -21.98
C HIS A 37 -1.38 -12.53 -21.44
N MET A 38 -0.17 -12.10 -21.78
CA MET A 38 1.06 -12.69 -21.24
C MET A 38 1.26 -12.32 -19.77
N LEU A 39 0.90 -11.09 -19.37
CA LEU A 39 0.88 -10.69 -17.97
C LEU A 39 -0.11 -11.53 -17.15
N ARG A 40 -1.30 -11.83 -17.71
CA ARG A 40 -2.27 -12.73 -17.07
C ARG A 40 -1.74 -14.17 -16.95
N LYS A 41 -1.00 -14.65 -17.94
CA LYS A 41 -0.33 -15.96 -17.89
C LYS A 41 0.78 -15.98 -16.84
N PHE A 42 1.62 -14.95 -16.82
CA PHE A 42 2.67 -14.78 -15.82
C PHE A 42 2.10 -14.78 -14.40
N HIS A 43 1.04 -13.99 -14.16
CA HIS A 43 0.35 -13.96 -12.87
C HIS A 43 -0.16 -15.34 -12.45
N ALA A 44 -0.80 -16.10 -13.36
CA ALA A 44 -1.24 -17.46 -13.05
C ALA A 44 -0.07 -18.41 -12.74
N SER A 45 0.97 -18.38 -13.57
CA SER A 45 2.12 -19.29 -13.43
C SER A 45 2.94 -18.99 -12.19
N ALA A 46 3.13 -17.70 -11.85
CA ALA A 46 3.88 -17.29 -10.67
C ALA A 46 3.20 -17.79 -9.39
N LEU A 47 1.89 -17.53 -9.25
CA LEU A 47 1.11 -18.00 -8.09
C LEU A 47 1.05 -19.52 -8.00
N TYR A 48 0.90 -20.21 -9.13
CA TYR A 48 0.86 -21.67 -9.15
C TYR A 48 2.20 -22.29 -8.76
N ASN A 49 3.31 -21.74 -9.27
CA ASN A 49 4.65 -22.23 -8.94
C ASN A 49 5.01 -22.01 -7.47
N ASP A 50 4.42 -20.99 -6.83
CA ASP A 50 4.59 -20.70 -5.40
C ASP A 50 3.72 -21.57 -4.48
N GLY A 51 2.80 -22.37 -5.05
CA GLY A 51 2.01 -23.37 -4.33
C GLY A 51 0.51 -23.07 -4.21
N MET A 52 0.01 -21.99 -4.83
CA MET A 52 -1.42 -21.68 -4.82
C MET A 52 -2.22 -22.66 -5.71
N SER A 53 -3.37 -23.12 -5.22
CA SER A 53 -4.26 -23.98 -6.02
C SER A 53 -4.77 -23.29 -7.29
N ILE A 54 -4.84 -24.05 -8.39
CA ILE A 54 -5.30 -23.56 -9.68
C ILE A 54 -6.73 -23.01 -9.63
N ASP A 55 -7.58 -23.57 -8.77
CA ASP A 55 -8.96 -23.12 -8.61
C ASP A 55 -9.02 -21.73 -8.01
N LYS A 56 -8.18 -21.46 -7.01
CA LYS A 56 -8.07 -20.14 -6.36
C LYS A 56 -7.44 -19.12 -7.29
N VAL A 57 -6.43 -19.51 -8.07
CA VAL A 57 -5.87 -18.67 -9.13
C VAL A 57 -6.92 -18.34 -10.19
N ASN A 58 -7.76 -19.31 -10.58
CA ASN A 58 -8.84 -19.10 -11.53
C ASN A 58 -9.92 -18.16 -10.97
N ASP A 59 -10.24 -18.28 -9.67
CA ASP A 59 -11.16 -17.40 -8.96
C ASP A 59 -10.63 -15.96 -8.90
N LEU A 60 -9.35 -15.78 -8.57
CA LEU A 60 -8.70 -14.46 -8.61
C LEU A 60 -8.76 -13.82 -10.00
N GLN A 61 -8.66 -14.64 -11.06
CA GLN A 61 -8.75 -14.16 -12.44
C GLN A 61 -10.19 -14.11 -12.99
N GLY A 62 -11.20 -14.40 -12.17
CA GLY A 62 -12.61 -14.39 -12.56
C GLY A 62 -12.92 -15.36 -13.71
N LYS A 63 -12.25 -16.52 -13.77
CA LYS A 63 -12.61 -17.56 -14.75
C LYS A 63 -13.91 -18.25 -14.32
N ALA A 64 -14.78 -18.51 -15.28
CA ALA A 64 -16.04 -19.20 -15.02
C ALA A 64 -15.77 -20.64 -14.53
N LYS A 65 -16.36 -21.00 -13.40
CA LYS A 65 -16.43 -22.39 -12.91
C LYS A 65 -17.46 -23.16 -13.73
N ASN A 66 -17.31 -24.49 -13.79
CA ASN A 66 -18.37 -25.34 -14.32
C ASN A 66 -19.65 -25.16 -13.49
N LYS A 67 -20.81 -25.23 -14.14
CA LYS A 67 -22.13 -24.98 -13.50
C LYS A 67 -22.36 -25.83 -12.25
N THR A 68 -21.77 -27.03 -12.19
CA THR A 68 -21.87 -27.95 -11.07
C THR A 68 -20.99 -27.52 -9.89
N ASP A 69 -19.78 -27.03 -10.14
CA ASP A 69 -18.81 -26.65 -9.09
C ASP A 69 -19.16 -25.30 -8.45
N ALA A 70 -19.76 -24.38 -9.22
CA ALA A 70 -20.21 -23.08 -8.73
C ALA A 70 -21.29 -23.16 -7.64
N ALA A 71 -22.08 -24.25 -7.63
CA ALA A 71 -23.16 -24.46 -6.68
C ALA A 71 -22.66 -24.92 -5.30
N TYR A 72 -21.47 -25.53 -5.23
CA TYR A 72 -20.93 -26.11 -3.99
C TYR A 72 -19.74 -25.34 -3.40
N PHE A 73 -19.01 -24.58 -4.22
CA PHE A 73 -17.78 -23.88 -3.78
C PHE A 73 -17.89 -22.37 -3.99
N MET A 74 -18.64 -21.72 -3.10
CA MET A 74 -18.53 -20.27 -2.89
C MET A 74 -17.24 -20.00 -2.11
N THR A 75 -16.21 -19.59 -2.83
CA THR A 75 -14.94 -19.19 -2.24
C THR A 75 -15.17 -17.96 -1.37
N ASN A 76 -14.80 -18.04 -0.10
CA ASN A 76 -14.85 -16.88 0.80
C ASN A 76 -13.82 -15.83 0.33
N PRO A 77 -14.23 -14.59 0.03
CA PRO A 77 -13.31 -13.56 -0.44
C PRO A 77 -12.21 -13.23 0.58
N ASP A 78 -12.47 -13.35 1.87
CA ASP A 78 -11.48 -13.06 2.92
C ASP A 78 -10.36 -14.09 2.93
N ASP A 79 -10.71 -15.37 2.86
CA ASP A 79 -9.72 -16.47 2.82
C ASP A 79 -8.85 -16.37 1.57
N LEU A 80 -9.46 -16.05 0.42
CA LEU A 80 -8.74 -15.85 -0.84
C LEU A 80 -7.74 -14.69 -0.76
N LYS A 81 -8.12 -13.60 -0.05
CA LYS A 81 -7.25 -12.46 0.17
C LYS A 81 -6.04 -12.82 1.04
N TYR A 82 -6.24 -13.54 2.15
CA TYR A 82 -5.13 -13.93 3.03
C TYR A 82 -4.11 -14.81 2.33
N GLU A 83 -4.59 -15.78 1.55
CA GLU A 83 -3.73 -16.66 0.77
C GLU A 83 -3.01 -15.91 -0.36
N TYR A 84 -3.69 -14.98 -1.04
CA TYR A 84 -3.03 -14.13 -2.03
C TYR A 84 -1.92 -13.27 -1.43
N ILE A 85 -2.10 -12.75 -0.21
CA ILE A 85 -1.06 -11.98 0.50
C ILE A 85 0.18 -12.84 0.78
N GLN A 86 0.02 -14.13 1.10
CA GLN A 86 1.13 -15.04 1.35
C GLN A 86 1.98 -15.29 0.09
N HIS A 87 1.33 -15.40 -1.07
CA HIS A 87 1.99 -15.66 -2.36
C HIS A 87 2.35 -14.38 -3.15
N LEU A 88 2.06 -13.20 -2.59
CA LEU A 88 2.35 -11.90 -3.18
C LEU A 88 3.84 -11.69 -3.51
N PRO A 89 4.80 -12.16 -2.68
CA PRO A 89 6.23 -12.06 -2.97
C PRO A 89 6.64 -12.68 -4.31
N ALA A 90 5.98 -13.74 -4.75
CA ALA A 90 6.28 -14.41 -6.02
C ALA A 90 5.85 -13.61 -7.26
N VAL A 91 4.91 -12.68 -7.10
CA VAL A 91 4.39 -11.83 -8.19
C VAL A 91 5.09 -10.47 -8.22
N THR A 92 5.54 -9.97 -7.07
CA THR A 92 6.18 -8.66 -6.95
C THR A 92 7.66 -8.71 -7.34
N VAL A 93 8.06 -7.78 -8.20
CA VAL A 93 9.47 -7.63 -8.65
C VAL A 93 10.34 -6.92 -7.59
N ASN A 94 9.72 -6.13 -6.70
CA ASN A 94 10.45 -5.40 -5.66
C ASN A 94 10.51 -6.24 -4.39
N THR A 95 11.66 -6.83 -4.07
CA THR A 95 11.97 -7.39 -2.75
C THR A 95 12.08 -6.30 -1.69
N ASP A 96 12.50 -5.10 -2.09
CA ASP A 96 12.66 -3.93 -1.23
C ASP A 96 11.51 -2.95 -1.45
N VAL A 97 10.26 -3.42 -1.35
CA VAL A 97 9.17 -2.49 -1.00
C VAL A 97 9.37 -2.14 0.48
N GLU A 98 10.41 -1.38 0.79
CA GLU A 98 10.31 -0.42 1.88
C GLU A 98 9.04 0.34 1.60
N LYS A 99 7.99 -0.03 2.34
CA LYS A 99 6.67 0.59 2.40
C LYS A 99 6.61 1.77 1.45
N LEU A 100 6.08 1.58 0.24
CA LEU A 100 5.55 2.68 -0.55
C LEU A 100 4.36 3.22 0.25
N SER A 101 4.67 3.89 1.36
CA SER A 101 3.81 4.83 2.01
C SER A 101 3.72 5.91 0.95
N VAL A 102 2.71 5.78 0.10
CA VAL A 102 2.22 6.86 -0.74
C VAL A 102 1.56 7.88 0.21
N LYS A 103 2.32 8.34 1.22
CA LYS A 103 1.99 9.50 2.01
C LYS A 103 2.31 10.66 1.09
N SER A 104 1.32 11.50 0.82
CA SER A 104 1.58 12.73 0.08
C SER A 104 2.68 13.52 0.80
N PRO A 105 3.51 14.32 0.09
CA PRO A 105 4.54 15.13 0.74
C PRO A 105 3.99 16.00 1.89
N GLN A 106 2.75 16.44 1.74
CA GLN A 106 1.98 17.20 2.73
C GLN A 106 1.70 16.38 4.01
N PHE A 107 1.38 15.10 3.86
CA PHE A 107 1.10 14.22 5.01
C PHE A 107 2.36 13.95 5.84
N ILE A 108 3.52 13.81 5.17
CA ILE A 108 4.82 13.65 5.86
C ILE A 108 5.19 14.92 6.63
N GLN A 109 4.91 16.11 6.07
CA GLN A 109 5.09 17.39 6.77
C GLN A 109 4.17 17.50 7.99
N MET A 110 2.87 17.18 7.83
CA MET A 110 1.92 17.21 8.95
C MET A 110 2.29 16.23 10.07
N GLU A 111 2.83 15.05 9.77
CA GLU A 111 3.29 14.13 10.82
C GLU A 111 4.46 14.73 11.61
N LYS A 112 5.45 15.32 10.93
CA LYS A 112 6.59 15.98 11.59
C LYS A 112 6.16 17.17 12.43
N GLU A 113 5.24 18.00 11.93
CA GLU A 113 4.70 19.14 12.66
C GLU A 113 3.92 18.68 13.90
N ASN A 114 3.08 17.64 13.78
CA ASN A 114 2.37 17.09 14.92
C ASN A 114 3.32 16.50 15.99
N GLU A 115 4.42 15.89 15.57
CA GLU A 115 5.41 15.31 16.48
C GLU A 115 6.18 16.42 17.21
N ALA A 116 6.58 17.48 16.51
CA ALA A 116 7.20 18.67 17.11
C ALA A 116 6.26 19.38 18.10
N LEU A 117 5.00 19.59 17.71
CA LEU A 117 3.98 20.22 18.57
C LEU A 117 3.71 19.40 19.83
N LYS A 118 3.75 18.06 19.75
CA LYS A 118 3.60 17.22 20.95
C LYS A 118 4.76 17.39 21.92
N SER A 119 6.00 17.45 21.42
CA SER A 119 7.17 17.70 22.26
C SER A 119 7.06 19.06 22.96
N GLU A 120 6.68 20.11 22.22
CA GLU A 120 6.54 21.45 22.79
C GLU A 120 5.43 21.50 23.86
N VAL A 121 4.30 20.82 23.62
CA VAL A 121 3.22 20.69 24.61
C VAL A 121 3.68 19.95 25.86
N ASP A 122 4.50 18.91 25.72
CA ASP A 122 5.03 18.16 26.85
C ASP A 122 6.04 19.00 27.66
N ASP A 123 6.91 19.76 26.99
CA ASP A 123 7.86 20.68 27.64
C ASP A 123 7.12 21.79 28.40
N MET A 124 6.13 22.43 27.77
CA MET A 124 5.28 23.44 28.43
C MET A 124 4.51 22.86 29.62
N ARG A 125 4.07 21.60 29.55
CA ARG A 125 3.42 20.94 30.70
C ARG A 125 4.41 20.71 31.84
N GLY A 126 5.66 20.38 31.54
CA GLY A 126 6.74 20.27 32.53
C GLY A 126 6.98 21.59 33.28
N GLU A 127 7.18 22.68 32.53
CA GLU A 127 7.39 24.02 33.11
C GLU A 127 6.19 24.46 33.98
N LEU A 128 4.96 24.14 33.57
CA LEU A 128 3.76 24.43 34.35
C LEU A 128 3.70 23.63 35.66
N GLU A 129 4.17 22.39 35.68
CA GLU A 129 4.25 21.58 36.90
C GLU A 129 5.28 22.16 37.88
N GLU A 130 6.45 22.57 37.38
CA GLU A 130 7.49 23.21 38.20
C GLU A 130 7.00 24.54 38.80
N MET A 131 6.37 25.39 37.99
CA MET A 131 5.76 26.64 38.43
C MET A 131 4.66 26.42 39.48
N ARG A 132 3.86 25.35 39.35
CA ARG A 132 2.86 24.96 40.35
C ARG A 132 3.52 24.52 41.66
N GLY A 133 4.62 23.77 41.59
CA GLY A 133 5.43 23.35 42.74
C GLY A 133 5.95 24.55 43.53
N LEU A 134 6.66 25.46 42.85
CA LEU A 134 7.20 26.68 43.44
C LEU A 134 6.11 27.55 44.08
N LYS A 135 4.96 27.71 43.40
CA LYS A 135 3.83 28.47 43.95
C LYS A 135 3.30 27.87 45.25
N LYS A 136 3.25 26.53 45.35
CA LYS A 136 2.78 25.82 46.55
C LYS A 136 3.75 26.00 47.72
N GLU A 137 5.05 25.96 47.47
CA GLU A 137 6.08 26.22 48.49
C GLU A 137 5.98 27.66 49.02
N LEU A 138 5.83 28.63 48.12
CA LEU A 138 5.73 30.05 48.46
C LEU A 138 4.49 30.35 49.31
N LEU A 139 3.34 29.74 48.98
CA LEU A 139 2.12 29.78 49.80
C LEU A 139 2.34 29.15 51.19
N GLY A 140 3.09 28.06 51.26
CA GLY A 140 3.43 27.41 52.52
C GLY A 140 4.30 28.30 53.43
N ILE A 141 5.22 29.08 52.85
CA ILE A 141 6.04 30.03 53.59
C ILE A 141 5.20 31.21 54.10
N ILE A 142 4.33 31.78 53.24
CA ILE A 142 3.46 32.91 53.63
C ILE A 142 2.56 32.54 54.81
N ASN A 143 1.96 31.35 54.79
CA ASN A 143 1.08 30.92 55.89
C ASN A 143 1.85 30.75 57.21
N ARG A 144 3.09 30.26 57.19
CA ARG A 144 3.91 30.15 58.41
C ARG A 144 4.30 31.51 58.98
N VAL A 145 4.65 32.47 58.12
CA VAL A 145 4.98 33.84 58.56
C VAL A 145 3.77 34.55 59.16
N SER A 146 2.56 34.26 58.66
CA SER A 146 1.31 34.81 59.19
C SER A 146 0.84 34.16 60.50
N GLU A 147 1.35 32.98 60.88
CA GLU A 147 1.06 32.33 62.16
C GLU A 147 2.05 32.72 63.28
N GLU A 148 3.22 33.26 62.91
CA GLU A 148 4.26 33.74 63.83
C GLU A 148 4.16 35.25 64.16
N SER A 149 3.23 35.98 63.53
CA SER A 149 2.93 37.41 63.79
C SER A 149 1.65 37.61 64.59
#